data_AF-C6XK55-F1
#
_entry.id   AF-C6XK55-F1
#
_cell.length_a   1.000
_cell.length_b   1.000
_cell.length_c   1.000
_cell.angle_alpha   90.00
_cell.angle_beta   90.00
_cell.angle_gamma   90.00
#
_symmetry.space_group_name_H-M   'P 1'
#
loop_
_entity.id
_entity.type
_entity.pdbx_description
1 polymer ?
#
loop_
_entity_poly.entity_id
_entity_poly.type
_entity_poly.pdbx_seq_one_letter_code
_entity_poly.pdbx_strand_id
1 'polypeptide(L)'
;MSDLITEDDLPTTSIDEVFRRFGEVSFRAQAFEQTLENTVWSMIKAEGEANRDTRDELEGQSLGMIYRRVEKTFAEQDPVWAGSVKAFIRYRNYLAHTFFIDAAQIHTSKEIRINALLYLDEFEKACATASFHLYLLTDALGIMHAGRFSGSIETRLANSKGVTQDTTVTFKRFKPNA
;
A
#
# COMPACT_ATOMS: atom_id res chain seq x y z
N MET A 1 -12.82 41.01 -0.42
CA MET A 1 -13.85 40.07 0.03
C MET A 1 -13.12 38.78 0.37
N SER A 2 -13.18 38.39 1.63
CA SER A 2 -12.55 37.18 2.16
C SER A 2 -13.54 36.05 1.94
N ASP A 3 -13.25 35.13 1.03
CA ASP A 3 -14.00 33.89 0.89
C ASP A 3 -13.72 33.04 2.13
N LEU A 4 -14.57 33.24 3.15
CA LEU A 4 -14.67 32.41 4.32
C LEU A 4 -15.19 31.05 3.86
N ILE A 5 -14.31 30.04 3.88
CA ILE A 5 -14.73 28.64 3.83
C ILE A 5 -15.64 28.44 5.05
N THR A 6 -16.95 28.32 4.83
CA THR A 6 -17.93 27.97 5.85
C THR A 6 -17.79 26.49 6.22
N GLU A 7 -18.04 26.11 7.47
CA GLU A 7 -17.93 24.73 7.98
C GLU A 7 -18.76 23.69 7.19
N ASP A 8 -19.69 24.14 6.34
CA ASP A 8 -20.55 23.35 5.46
C ASP A 8 -19.87 22.86 4.16
N ASP A 9 -18.66 23.33 3.81
CA ASP A 9 -17.93 22.87 2.60
C ASP A 9 -17.00 21.66 2.86
N LEU A 10 -16.93 21.17 4.09
CA LEU A 10 -16.21 19.93 4.39
C LEU A 10 -17.09 18.74 3.99
N PRO A 11 -16.60 17.79 3.16
CA PRO A 11 -17.37 16.61 2.80
C PRO A 11 -17.85 15.95 4.09
N THR A 12 -19.16 15.70 4.13
CA THR A 12 -19.90 15.06 5.23
C THR A 12 -19.02 13.99 5.87
N THR A 13 -18.35 14.35 6.96
CA THR A 13 -17.33 13.52 7.61
C THR A 13 -18.07 12.49 8.47
N SER A 14 -18.90 11.69 7.82
CA SER A 14 -19.72 10.67 8.44
C SER A 14 -18.85 9.46 8.75
N ILE A 15 -19.25 8.73 9.77
CA ILE A 15 -18.63 7.47 10.16
C ILE A 15 -18.67 6.48 8.98
N ASP A 16 -19.79 6.48 8.25
CA ASP A 16 -19.99 5.61 7.08
C ASP A 16 -18.99 5.89 5.97
N GLU A 17 -18.64 7.16 5.74
CA GLU A 17 -17.63 7.52 4.74
C GLU A 17 -16.25 7.00 5.11
N VAL A 18 -15.86 7.10 6.40
CA VAL A 18 -14.60 6.54 6.89
C VAL A 18 -14.55 5.03 6.67
N PHE A 19 -15.61 4.30 7.03
CA PHE A 19 -15.66 2.84 6.86
C PHE A 19 -15.73 2.42 5.39
N ARG A 20 -16.48 3.15 4.55
CA ARG A 20 -16.53 2.91 3.11
C ARG A 20 -15.15 3.06 2.50
N ARG A 21 -14.46 4.19 2.75
CA ARG A 21 -13.09 4.42 2.26
C ARG A 21 -12.12 3.39 2.80
N PHE A 22 -12.23 3.01 4.07
CA PHE A 22 -11.42 1.95 4.66
C PHE A 22 -11.57 0.62 3.92
N GLY A 23 -12.80 0.20 3.60
CA GLY A 23 -13.06 -1.01 2.83
C GLY A 23 -12.44 -0.97 1.43
N GLU A 24 -12.61 0.16 0.73
CA GLU A 24 -12.05 0.35 -0.62
C GLU A 24 -10.53 0.28 -0.66
N VAL A 25 -9.85 0.99 0.25
CA VAL A 25 -8.38 0.99 0.27
C VAL A 25 -7.82 -0.32 0.81
N SER A 26 -8.52 -0.99 1.73
CA SER A 26 -8.12 -2.31 2.24
C SER A 26 -8.18 -3.37 1.16
N PHE A 27 -9.20 -3.34 0.30
CA PHE A 27 -9.28 -4.26 -0.84
C PHE A 27 -8.10 -4.08 -1.81
N ARG A 28 -7.72 -2.83 -2.09
CA ARG A 28 -6.55 -2.54 -2.93
C ARG A 28 -5.24 -2.97 -2.29
N ALA A 29 -5.10 -2.72 -0.99
CA ALA A 29 -3.96 -3.18 -0.22
C ALA A 29 -3.82 -4.72 -0.28
N GLN A 30 -4.92 -5.45 -0.11
CA GLN A 30 -4.92 -6.92 -0.21
C GLN A 30 -4.47 -7.41 -1.60
N ALA A 31 -4.89 -6.73 -2.67
CA ALA A 31 -4.48 -7.08 -4.03
C ALA A 31 -2.97 -6.89 -4.23
N PHE A 32 -2.42 -5.79 -3.69
CA PHE A 32 -0.98 -5.55 -3.66
C PHE A 32 -0.23 -6.61 -2.84
N GLU A 33 -0.71 -6.91 -1.63
CA GLU A 33 -0.10 -7.88 -0.71
C GLU A 33 0.04 -9.26 -1.37
N GLN A 34 -1.03 -9.75 -2.01
CA GLN A 34 -1.01 -11.00 -2.75
C GLN A 34 -0.03 -10.97 -3.93
N THR A 35 0.09 -9.82 -4.60
CA THR A 35 1.02 -9.65 -5.73
C THR A 35 2.47 -9.67 -5.25
N LEU A 36 2.76 -9.02 -4.13
CA LEU A 36 4.09 -9.05 -3.51
C LEU A 36 4.44 -10.47 -3.07
N GLU A 37 3.54 -11.18 -2.38
CA GLU A 37 3.74 -12.57 -1.97
C GLU A 37 4.04 -13.48 -3.16
N ASN A 38 3.24 -13.39 -4.23
CA ASN A 38 3.47 -14.15 -5.46
C ASN A 38 4.81 -13.81 -6.12
N THR A 39 5.24 -12.55 -6.03
CA THR A 39 6.53 -12.10 -6.54
C THR A 39 7.67 -12.74 -5.78
N VAL A 40 7.64 -12.64 -4.45
CA VAL A 40 8.65 -13.26 -3.58
C VAL A 40 8.70 -14.77 -3.81
N TRP A 41 7.54 -15.42 -3.91
CA TRP A 41 7.47 -16.85 -4.22
C TRP A 41 8.06 -17.20 -5.59
N SER A 42 7.85 -16.36 -6.60
CA SER A 42 8.41 -16.57 -7.94
C SER A 42 9.93 -16.41 -7.95
N MET A 43 10.47 -15.47 -7.16
CA MET A 43 11.91 -15.29 -7.00
C MET A 43 12.56 -16.49 -6.32
N ILE A 44 11.99 -16.96 -5.20
CA ILE A 44 12.46 -18.16 -4.49
C ILE A 44 12.42 -19.39 -5.40
N LYS A 45 11.38 -19.51 -6.24
CA LYS A 45 11.30 -20.55 -7.27
C LYS A 45 12.42 -20.47 -8.30
N ALA A 46 12.75 -19.27 -8.77
CA ALA A 46 13.81 -19.06 -9.74
C ALA A 46 15.20 -19.40 -9.17
N GLU A 47 15.39 -19.23 -7.87
CA GLU A 47 16.61 -19.61 -7.13
C GLU A 47 16.72 -21.12 -6.87
N GLY A 48 15.66 -21.89 -7.14
CA GLY A 48 15.64 -23.35 -6.94
C GLY A 48 15.37 -23.79 -5.50
N GLU A 49 15.05 -22.85 -4.60
CA GLU A 49 14.83 -23.11 -3.17
C GLU A 49 13.36 -23.46 -2.84
N ALA A 50 12.48 -23.42 -3.84
CA ALA A 50 11.05 -23.57 -3.63
C ALA A 50 10.62 -25.02 -3.33
N ASN A 51 10.05 -25.21 -2.14
CA ASN A 51 9.33 -26.41 -1.73
C ASN A 51 8.03 -26.05 -0.98
N ARG A 52 7.21 -27.04 -0.66
CA ARG A 52 5.92 -26.80 0.00
C ARG A 52 6.09 -26.16 1.39
N ASP A 53 7.08 -26.59 2.16
CA ASP A 53 7.33 -26.07 3.51
C ASP A 53 7.74 -24.59 3.46
N THR A 54 8.54 -24.19 2.48
CA THR A 54 8.91 -22.79 2.24
C THR A 54 7.70 -21.93 1.86
N ARG A 55 6.73 -22.50 1.14
CA ARG A 55 5.47 -21.80 0.83
C ARG A 55 4.64 -21.60 2.09
N ASP A 56 4.45 -22.64 2.88
CA ASP A 56 3.69 -22.58 4.13
C ASP A 56 4.34 -21.60 5.12
N GLU A 57 5.69 -21.53 5.14
CA GLU A 57 6.45 -20.54 5.92
C GLU A 57 6.17 -19.10 5.48
N LEU A 58 6.11 -18.83 4.17
CA LEU A 58 5.79 -17.51 3.63
C LEU A 58 4.35 -17.09 3.96
N GLU A 59 3.39 -18.01 3.78
CA GLU A 59 1.97 -17.76 4.09
C GLU A 59 1.76 -17.45 5.58
N GLY A 60 2.63 -17.95 6.46
CA GLY A 60 2.62 -17.66 7.90
C GLY A 60 3.32 -16.36 8.32
N GLN A 61 3.96 -15.62 7.40
CA GLN A 61 4.76 -14.45 7.72
C GLN A 61 4.02 -13.12 7.54
N SER A 62 4.41 -12.13 8.35
CA SER A 62 3.98 -10.75 8.11
C SER A 62 4.51 -10.22 6.78
N LEU A 63 3.78 -9.29 6.16
CA LEU A 63 4.17 -8.66 4.90
C LEU A 63 5.60 -8.07 4.95
N GLY A 64 5.98 -7.47 6.08
CA GLY A 64 7.33 -6.92 6.27
C GLY A 64 8.43 -7.99 6.40
N MET A 65 8.10 -9.20 6.83
CA MET A 65 9.05 -10.33 6.78
C MET A 65 9.21 -10.86 5.36
N ILE A 66 8.10 -11.03 4.64
CA ILE A 66 8.11 -11.46 3.23
C ILE A 66 8.95 -10.49 2.40
N TYR A 67 8.73 -9.18 2.53
CA TYR A 67 9.46 -8.16 1.77
C TYR A 67 10.97 -8.16 2.04
N ARG A 68 11.40 -8.35 3.29
CA ARG A 68 12.83 -8.34 3.65
C ARG A 68 13.65 -9.39 2.90
N ARG A 69 13.03 -10.48 2.44
CA ARG A 69 13.70 -11.52 1.64
C ARG A 69 14.16 -11.00 0.28
N VAL A 70 13.41 -10.07 -0.32
CA VAL A 70 13.69 -9.55 -1.67
C VAL A 70 14.13 -8.10 -1.69
N GLU A 71 14.07 -7.41 -0.55
CA GLU A 71 14.38 -5.98 -0.42
C GLU A 71 15.76 -5.63 -0.97
N LYS A 72 16.77 -6.47 -0.72
CA LYS A 72 18.13 -6.23 -1.23
C LYS A 72 18.16 -6.25 -2.76
N THR A 73 17.61 -7.29 -3.38
CA THR A 73 17.54 -7.44 -4.85
C THR A 73 16.75 -6.29 -5.48
N PHE A 74 15.62 -5.90 -4.87
CA PHE A 74 14.83 -4.77 -5.36
C PHE A 74 15.58 -3.45 -5.24
N ALA A 75 16.30 -3.22 -4.13
CA ALA A 75 17.06 -2.00 -3.93
C ALA A 75 18.29 -1.92 -4.86
N GLU A 76 18.88 -3.05 -5.23
CA GLU A 76 19.93 -3.12 -6.25
C GLU A 76 19.39 -2.80 -7.65
N GLN A 77 18.14 -3.18 -7.94
CA GLN A 77 17.46 -2.85 -9.19
C GLN A 77 17.07 -1.37 -9.27
N ASP A 78 16.30 -0.88 -8.29
CA ASP A 78 15.98 0.53 -8.11
C ASP A 78 15.63 0.85 -6.64
N PRO A 79 16.45 1.68 -5.95
CA PRO A 79 16.24 1.98 -4.53
C PRO A 79 15.00 2.85 -4.26
N VAL A 80 14.54 3.65 -5.23
CA VAL A 80 13.36 4.51 -5.11
C VAL A 80 12.09 3.66 -5.18
N TRP A 81 12.04 2.73 -6.13
CA TRP A 81 10.92 1.80 -6.27
C TRP A 81 10.81 0.87 -5.07
N ALA A 82 11.93 0.28 -4.64
CA ALA A 82 12.01 -0.50 -3.42
C ALA A 82 11.57 0.32 -2.18
N GLY A 83 12.03 1.57 -2.08
CA GLY A 83 11.62 2.49 -1.02
C GLY A 83 10.12 2.73 -0.95
N SER A 84 9.45 2.80 -2.10
CA SER A 84 8.01 3.02 -2.20
C SER A 84 7.20 1.79 -1.76
N VAL A 85 7.64 0.58 -2.12
CA VAL A 85 7.06 -0.67 -1.59
C VAL A 85 7.21 -0.74 -0.07
N LYS A 86 8.39 -0.41 0.45
CA LYS A 86 8.64 -0.35 1.90
C LYS A 86 7.76 0.69 2.60
N ALA A 87 7.52 1.83 1.98
CA ALA A 87 6.62 2.86 2.51
C ALA A 87 5.18 2.34 2.61
N PHE A 88 4.67 1.65 1.57
CA PHE A 88 3.36 0.99 1.63
C PHE A 88 3.25 0.04 2.83
N ILE A 89 4.24 -0.82 3.07
CA ILE A 89 4.22 -1.78 4.18
C ILE A 89 4.10 -1.04 5.53
N ARG A 90 4.80 0.09 5.69
CA ARG A 90 4.68 0.92 6.89
C ARG A 90 3.29 1.52 7.04
N TYR A 91 2.70 2.05 5.96
CA TYR A 91 1.32 2.51 5.97
C TYR A 91 0.34 1.36 6.30
N ARG A 92 0.54 0.17 5.75
CA ARG A 92 -0.35 -0.97 6.00
C ARG A 92 -0.35 -1.39 7.47
N ASN A 93 0.85 -1.46 8.08
CA ASN A 93 0.99 -1.77 9.50
C ASN A 93 0.38 -0.67 10.37
N TYR A 94 0.62 0.60 10.03
CA TYR A 94 0.05 1.71 10.79
C TYR A 94 -1.47 1.78 10.66
N LEU A 95 -2.04 1.43 9.49
CA LEU A 95 -3.49 1.31 9.31
C LEU A 95 -4.07 0.25 10.25
N ALA A 96 -3.44 -0.93 10.32
CA ALA A 96 -3.88 -2.01 11.20
C ALA A 96 -3.84 -1.60 12.68
N HIS A 97 -2.83 -0.86 13.12
CA HIS A 97 -2.79 -0.35 14.49
C HIS A 97 -3.83 0.76 14.73
N THR A 98 -3.89 1.76 13.85
CA THR A 98 -4.69 2.98 14.06
C THR A 98 -6.18 2.69 13.96
N PHE A 99 -6.63 1.92 12.95
CA PHE A 99 -8.06 1.67 12.78
C PHE A 99 -8.63 0.69 13.80
N PHE A 100 -7.85 -0.27 14.30
CA PHE A 100 -8.34 -1.17 15.36
C PHE A 100 -8.32 -0.51 16.74
N ILE A 101 -7.30 0.30 17.06
CA ILE A 101 -7.20 0.96 18.36
C ILE A 101 -8.15 2.16 18.46
N ASP A 102 -8.34 2.90 17.37
CA ASP A 102 -9.15 4.13 17.37
C ASP A 102 -10.59 3.93 16.87
N ALA A 103 -11.02 2.71 16.51
CA ALA A 103 -12.37 2.44 16.00
C ALA A 103 -13.46 3.08 16.87
N ALA A 104 -13.35 2.96 18.20
CA ALA A 104 -14.29 3.55 19.14
C ALA A 104 -14.28 5.10 19.12
N GLN A 105 -13.14 5.71 18.81
CA GLN A 105 -12.98 7.17 18.74
C GLN A 105 -13.44 7.76 17.41
N ILE A 106 -13.39 6.99 16.32
CA ILE A 106 -13.96 7.36 15.01
C ILE A 106 -15.46 7.68 15.14
N HIS A 107 -16.19 6.94 15.99
CA HIS A 107 -17.61 7.19 16.23
C HIS A 107 -17.88 8.52 16.94
N THR A 108 -16.98 8.97 17.83
CA THR A 108 -17.27 10.05 18.78
C THR A 108 -16.55 11.37 18.47
N SER A 109 -15.50 11.37 17.64
CA SER A 109 -14.71 12.56 17.34
C SER A 109 -14.64 12.90 15.85
N LYS A 110 -15.12 14.12 15.48
CA LYS A 110 -15.02 14.65 14.11
C LYS A 110 -13.57 14.83 13.66
N GLU A 111 -12.70 15.31 14.55
CA GLU A 111 -11.27 15.51 14.28
C GLU A 111 -10.58 14.18 13.92
N ILE A 112 -10.88 13.12 14.67
CA ILE A 112 -10.32 11.79 14.39
C ILE A 112 -10.82 11.25 13.05
N ARG A 113 -12.09 11.49 12.69
CA ARG A 113 -12.60 11.13 11.36
C ARG A 113 -11.88 11.85 10.23
N ILE A 114 -11.63 13.16 10.36
CA ILE A 114 -10.88 13.93 9.37
C ILE A 114 -9.46 13.36 9.21
N ASN A 115 -8.76 13.14 10.33
CA ASN A 115 -7.42 12.57 10.30
C ASN A 115 -7.39 11.16 9.70
N ALA A 116 -8.40 10.34 10.00
CA ALA A 116 -8.56 9.01 9.40
C ALA A 116 -8.76 9.09 7.88
N LEU A 117 -9.59 10.01 7.38
CA LEU A 117 -9.78 10.19 5.93
C LEU A 117 -8.50 10.67 5.24
N LEU A 118 -7.80 11.65 5.81
CA LEU A 118 -6.51 12.12 5.28
C LEU A 118 -5.48 10.99 5.24
N TYR A 119 -5.46 10.15 6.27
CA TYR A 119 -4.61 8.96 6.30
C TYR A 119 -4.99 7.97 5.18
N LEU A 120 -6.28 7.69 5.01
CA LEU A 120 -6.77 6.77 3.98
C LEU A 120 -6.46 7.27 2.57
N ASP A 121 -6.52 8.59 2.33
CA ASP A 121 -6.12 9.20 1.06
C ASP A 121 -4.60 9.03 0.79
N GLU A 122 -3.75 9.31 1.79
CA GLU A 122 -2.30 9.06 1.65
C GLU A 122 -2.00 7.57 1.47
N PHE A 123 -2.72 6.69 2.17
CA PHE A 123 -2.57 5.25 2.02
C PHE A 123 -3.01 4.78 0.64
N GLU A 124 -4.12 5.29 0.09
CA GLU A 124 -4.54 4.97 -1.28
C GLU A 124 -3.45 5.34 -2.30
N LYS A 125 -2.83 6.51 -2.13
CA LYS A 125 -1.70 6.94 -2.97
C LYS A 125 -0.49 6.01 -2.80
N ALA A 126 -0.21 5.57 -1.56
CA ALA A 126 0.83 4.59 -1.29
C ALA A 126 0.53 3.24 -1.98
N CYS A 127 -0.70 2.75 -1.94
CA CYS A 127 -1.12 1.54 -2.65
C CYS A 127 -0.87 1.65 -4.16
N ALA A 128 -1.34 2.74 -4.78
CA ALA A 128 -1.20 2.94 -6.22
C ALA A 128 0.27 3.03 -6.66
N THR A 129 1.08 3.79 -5.91
CA THR A 129 2.50 3.96 -6.21
C THR A 129 3.28 2.67 -6.01
N ALA A 130 3.08 1.98 -4.89
CA ALA A 130 3.77 0.73 -4.60
C ALA A 130 3.40 -0.37 -5.60
N SER A 131 2.13 -0.47 -6.00
CA SER A 131 1.69 -1.45 -7.01
C SER A 131 2.40 -1.23 -8.34
N PHE A 132 2.45 0.03 -8.80
CA PHE A 132 3.14 0.37 -10.04
C PHE A 132 4.65 0.11 -9.95
N HIS A 133 5.30 0.49 -8.84
CA HIS A 133 6.73 0.26 -8.64
C HIS A 133 7.08 -1.21 -8.48
N LEU A 134 6.22 -2.01 -7.83
CA LEU A 134 6.39 -3.47 -7.79
C LEU A 134 6.30 -4.05 -9.21
N TYR A 135 5.34 -3.59 -10.02
CA TYR A 135 5.27 -3.98 -11.42
C TYR A 135 6.56 -3.66 -12.19
N LEU A 136 7.09 -2.44 -12.08
CA LEU A 136 8.34 -2.06 -12.75
C LEU A 136 9.54 -2.91 -12.27
N LEU A 137 9.63 -3.19 -10.97
CA LEU A 137 10.67 -4.06 -10.41
C LEU A 137 10.55 -5.50 -10.95
N THR A 138 9.33 -6.03 -11.02
CA THR A 138 9.10 -7.40 -11.52
C THR A 138 9.46 -7.53 -13.00
N ASP A 139 9.13 -6.51 -13.80
CA ASP A 139 9.45 -6.43 -15.22
C ASP A 139 10.96 -6.34 -15.45
N ALA A 140 11.64 -5.45 -14.70
CA ALA A 140 13.09 -5.27 -14.77
C ALA A 140 13.87 -6.54 -14.39
N LEU A 141 13.35 -7.33 -13.44
CA LEU A 141 13.92 -8.61 -13.03
C LEU A 141 13.53 -9.78 -13.94
N GLY A 142 12.68 -9.56 -14.95
CA GLY A 142 12.20 -10.60 -15.85
C GLY A 142 11.33 -11.66 -15.17
N ILE A 143 10.70 -11.31 -14.04
CA ILE A 143 9.85 -12.23 -13.28
C ILE A 143 8.51 -12.35 -14.01
N MET A 144 8.33 -13.43 -14.77
CA MET A 144 7.04 -13.73 -15.38
C MET A 144 6.02 -14.14 -14.32
N HIS A 145 5.09 -13.23 -14.01
CA HIS A 145 3.85 -13.62 -13.36
C HIS A 145 2.93 -14.32 -14.37
N ALA A 146 2.23 -15.36 -13.93
CA ALA A 146 0.89 -15.63 -14.45
C ALA A 146 -0.02 -14.48 -13.97
N GLY A 147 0.18 -13.28 -14.53
CA GLY A 147 -0.41 -12.05 -14.01
C GLY A 147 -1.93 -12.08 -14.09
N ARG A 148 -2.59 -11.63 -13.02
CA ARG A 148 -4.03 -11.26 -13.09
C ARG A 148 -4.25 -9.99 -13.91
N PHE A 149 -3.20 -9.19 -14.13
CA PHE A 149 -3.24 -7.93 -14.89
C PHE A 149 -2.02 -7.83 -15.81
N SER A 150 -2.20 -7.36 -17.05
CA SER A 150 -1.09 -7.05 -17.96
C SER A 150 -0.41 -5.74 -17.55
N GLY A 151 0.85 -5.53 -17.92
CA GLY A 151 1.56 -4.27 -17.66
C GLY A 151 0.84 -3.01 -18.19
N SER A 152 0.01 -3.17 -19.22
CA SER A 152 -0.85 -2.11 -19.74
C SER A 152 -1.96 -1.66 -18.77
N ILE A 153 -2.36 -2.52 -17.83
CA ILE A 153 -3.40 -2.22 -16.82
C ILE A 153 -2.77 -1.43 -15.66
N GLU A 154 -1.65 -1.90 -15.11
CA GLU A 154 -0.97 -1.18 -14.01
C GLU A 154 -0.53 0.22 -14.42
N THR A 155 0.02 0.36 -15.64
CA THR A 155 0.39 1.67 -16.19
C THR A 155 -0.84 2.59 -16.33
N ARG A 156 -2.00 2.05 -16.75
CA ARG A 156 -3.22 2.83 -16.90
C ARG A 156 -3.78 3.27 -15.56
N LEU A 157 -3.76 2.38 -14.57
CA LEU A 157 -4.20 2.67 -13.21
C LEU A 157 -3.31 3.74 -12.57
N ALA A 158 -1.99 3.61 -12.71
CA ALA A 158 -1.02 4.61 -12.25
C ALA A 158 -1.29 5.99 -12.88
N ASN A 159 -1.41 6.06 -14.21
CA ASN A 159 -1.68 7.30 -14.94
C ASN A 159 -3.01 7.95 -14.49
N SER A 160 -4.06 7.17 -14.27
CA SER A 160 -5.36 7.68 -13.79
C SER A 160 -5.29 8.33 -12.39
N LYS A 161 -4.23 8.03 -11.63
CA LYS A 161 -3.95 8.58 -10.30
C LYS A 161 -2.81 9.60 -10.30
N GLY A 162 -2.30 9.99 -11.47
CA GLY A 162 -1.15 10.89 -11.58
C GLY A 162 0.15 10.28 -11.04
N VAL A 163 0.24 8.95 -10.96
CA VAL A 163 1.45 8.23 -10.56
C VAL A 163 2.28 7.94 -11.80
N THR A 164 3.57 8.20 -11.69
CA THR A 164 4.59 7.97 -12.72
C THR A 164 5.75 7.17 -12.12
N GLN A 165 6.71 6.76 -12.95
CA GLN A 165 7.91 6.03 -12.49
C GLN A 165 8.78 6.84 -11.50
N ASP A 166 8.64 8.16 -11.52
CA ASP A 166 9.38 9.10 -10.67
C ASP A 166 8.60 9.48 -9.41
N THR A 167 7.35 9.01 -9.26
CA THR A 167 6.50 9.33 -8.12
C THR A 167 6.99 8.61 -6.88
N THR A 168 7.40 9.36 -5.86
CA THR A 168 7.87 8.77 -4.61
C THR A 168 6.81 8.84 -3.51
N VAL A 169 6.83 7.84 -2.63
CA VAL A 169 6.02 7.84 -1.41
C VAL A 169 6.95 7.73 -0.21
N THR A 170 6.80 8.67 0.72
CA THR A 170 7.48 8.63 2.01
C THR A 170 6.44 8.39 3.08
N PHE A 171 6.69 7.44 3.98
CA PHE A 171 5.79 7.18 5.10
C PHE A 171 5.75 8.38 6.06
N LYS A 172 4.58 8.96 6.25
CA LYS A 172 4.32 9.99 7.25
C LYS A 172 3.45 9.43 8.37
N ARG A 173 3.86 9.67 9.62
CA ARG A 173 3.04 9.39 10.79
C ARG A 173 2.08 10.56 11.00
N PHE A 174 0.81 10.25 11.20
CA PHE A 174 -0.22 11.28 11.45
C PHE A 174 -0.46 11.51 12.94
N LYS A 175 0.06 10.62 13.81
CA LYS A 175 0.09 10.82 15.27
C LYS A 175 1.52 11.08 15.75
N PRO A 176 1.75 12.08 16.61
CA PRO A 176 3.08 12.39 17.13
C PRO A 176 3.71 11.29 18.00
N ASN A 177 2.90 10.45 18.67
CA ASN A 177 3.38 9.53 19.71
C ASN A 177 2.74 8.12 19.63
N ALA A 178 3.03 7.38 18.56
CA ALA A 178 2.81 5.93 18.51
C ALA A 178 4.13 5.18 18.34
#